data_AF-L8G1H5-F1
#
_entry.id   AF-L8G1H5-F1
#
_cell.length_a   1.000
_cell.length_b   1.000
_cell.length_c   1.000
_cell.angle_alpha   90.00
_cell.angle_beta   90.00
_cell.angle_gamma   90.00
#
_symmetry.space_group_name_H-M   'P 1'
#
loop_
_entity.id
_entity.type
_entity.pdbx_description
1 polymer ?
#
loop_
_entity_poly.entity_id
_entity_poly.type
_entity_poly.pdbx_seq_one_letter_code
_entity_poly.pdbx_strand_id
1 'polypeptide(L)'
;MWINTHSTLSILFFDLAQAKYIVPGGRWHDTDGNLINAHAGGVTVDREGKFWWFGEYKPQDQVEAAASVSIALMTSQYGSITRPKVIYSKELDKYEMWWHADNSAYGPILQGLATSDTISGPYTFVDVTAPLGNWSQDFGIFIDYKDGHSYSLYSNGDRKEGRDVYIRLINETGTGLDEVVHRFDKFDLEAPTIIQTDNSYYALMSHKTSYRPNSMSPNKNRPL
;
A
#
# COMPACT_ATOMS: atom_id res chain seq x y z
N MET A 1 -23.31 -38.26 -62.68
CA MET A 1 -23.29 -38.30 -61.19
C MET A 1 -21.85 -38.03 -60.77
N TRP A 2 -21.51 -36.79 -60.42
CA TRP A 2 -20.20 -36.40 -59.90
C TRP A 2 -20.33 -36.23 -58.39
N ILE A 3 -19.54 -36.98 -57.62
CA ILE A 3 -19.50 -36.86 -56.16
C ILE A 3 -18.33 -35.94 -55.82
N ASN A 4 -18.63 -34.71 -55.45
CA ASN A 4 -17.66 -33.79 -54.86
C ASN A 4 -17.50 -34.15 -53.38
N THR A 5 -16.38 -34.76 -53.00
CA THR A 5 -15.98 -34.88 -51.60
C THR A 5 -15.08 -33.70 -51.24
N HIS A 6 -15.63 -32.70 -50.56
CA HIS A 6 -14.82 -31.68 -49.88
C HIS A 6 -14.40 -32.24 -48.53
N SER A 7 -13.11 -32.56 -48.39
CA SER A 7 -12.52 -32.86 -47.08
C SER A 7 -12.18 -31.54 -46.39
N THR A 8 -12.94 -31.17 -45.37
CA THR A 8 -12.60 -30.08 -44.46
C THR A 8 -11.48 -30.54 -43.54
N LEU A 9 -10.29 -29.95 -43.70
CA LEU A 9 -9.16 -30.14 -42.79
C LEU A 9 -9.38 -29.23 -41.57
N SER A 10 -9.83 -29.81 -40.46
CA SER A 10 -9.92 -29.08 -39.18
C SER A 10 -8.54 -29.00 -38.55
N ILE A 11 -7.95 -27.79 -38.52
CA ILE A 11 -6.72 -27.51 -37.78
C ILE A 11 -7.12 -27.28 -36.31
N LEU A 12 -6.71 -28.19 -35.43
CA LEU A 12 -6.80 -28.02 -33.98
C LEU A 12 -5.70 -27.06 -33.53
N PHE A 13 -6.08 -25.84 -33.13
CA PHE A 13 -5.19 -24.95 -32.39
C PHE A 13 -5.09 -25.46 -30.95
N PHE A 14 -3.92 -25.95 -30.56
CA PHE A 14 -3.60 -26.18 -29.16
C PHE A 14 -3.17 -24.85 -28.55
N ASP A 15 -3.98 -24.27 -27.67
CA ASP A 15 -3.55 -23.19 -26.80
C ASP A 15 -2.52 -23.73 -25.82
N LEU A 16 -1.25 -23.42 -26.06
CA LEU A 16 -0.20 -23.63 -25.08
C LEU A 16 -0.42 -22.62 -23.94
N ALA A 17 -1.02 -23.07 -22.84
CA ALA A 17 -1.11 -22.28 -21.64
C ALA A 17 0.30 -21.95 -21.14
N GLN A 18 0.72 -20.69 -21.28
CA GLN A 18 1.97 -20.22 -20.69
C GLN A 18 1.78 -20.16 -19.17
N ALA A 19 2.60 -20.92 -18.44
CA ALA A 19 2.59 -20.87 -17.00
C ALA A 19 2.98 -19.46 -16.51
N LYS A 20 2.16 -18.88 -15.65
CA LYS A 20 2.40 -17.58 -15.02
C LYS A 20 3.09 -17.83 -13.68
N TYR A 21 4.30 -17.30 -13.54
CA TYR A 21 5.09 -17.45 -12.32
C TYR A 21 5.34 -16.09 -11.67
N ILE A 22 5.27 -16.06 -10.34
CA ILE A 22 5.82 -14.97 -9.53
C ILE A 22 7.20 -15.45 -9.08
N VAL A 23 8.24 -14.70 -9.45
CA VAL A 23 9.64 -15.05 -9.14
C VAL A 23 10.23 -13.97 -8.22
N PRO A 24 10.16 -14.14 -6.89
CA PRO A 24 10.76 -13.20 -5.94
C PRO A 24 12.25 -12.99 -6.21
N GLY A 25 12.72 -11.74 -6.17
CA GLY A 25 14.11 -11.37 -6.46
C GLY A 25 14.44 -11.26 -7.97
N GLY A 26 13.55 -11.66 -8.86
CA GLY A 26 13.68 -11.42 -10.29
C GLY A 26 13.45 -9.94 -10.66
N ARG A 27 13.94 -9.52 -11.84
CA ARG A 27 13.59 -8.21 -12.43
C ARG A 27 12.23 -8.30 -13.09
N TRP A 28 11.24 -7.61 -12.55
CA TRP A 28 9.88 -7.63 -13.07
C TRP A 28 9.70 -6.46 -14.04
N HIS A 29 9.03 -6.72 -15.16
CA HIS A 29 8.76 -5.72 -16.19
C HIS A 29 7.26 -5.57 -16.39
N ASP A 30 6.83 -4.37 -16.75
CA ASP A 30 5.45 -4.08 -17.17
C ASP A 30 5.18 -4.60 -18.60
N THR A 31 3.97 -4.33 -19.12
CA THR A 31 3.56 -4.76 -20.46
C THR A 31 4.30 -4.05 -21.60
N ASP A 32 4.92 -2.91 -21.31
CA ASP A 32 5.71 -2.14 -22.27
C ASP A 32 7.20 -2.50 -22.20
N GLY A 33 7.56 -3.43 -21.30
CA GLY A 33 8.93 -3.92 -21.11
C GLY A 33 9.78 -3.02 -20.21
N ASN A 34 9.21 -2.03 -19.52
CA ASN A 34 9.93 -1.22 -18.54
C ASN A 34 10.05 -1.96 -17.22
N LEU A 35 11.13 -1.70 -16.46
CA LEU A 35 11.25 -2.23 -15.11
C LEU A 35 10.15 -1.67 -14.21
N ILE A 36 9.48 -2.57 -13.47
CA ILE A 36 8.53 -2.14 -12.45
C ILE A 36 9.30 -1.48 -11.30
N ASN A 37 8.88 -0.26 -10.95
CA ASN A 37 9.45 0.54 -9.90
C ASN A 37 8.33 0.99 -8.95
N ALA A 38 8.04 0.15 -7.96
CA ALA A 38 6.91 0.29 -7.05
C ALA A 38 7.28 -0.18 -5.64
N HIS A 39 8.35 0.40 -5.08
CA HIS A 39 8.93 -0.03 -3.81
C HIS A 39 8.03 0.31 -2.61
N ALA A 40 8.14 -0.50 -1.55
CA ALA A 40 7.44 -0.32 -0.26
C ALA A 40 5.91 -0.06 -0.36
N GLY A 41 5.35 -0.50 -1.49
CA GLY A 41 4.03 -0.16 -1.95
C GLY A 41 2.88 -0.90 -1.28
N GLY A 42 1.68 -0.68 -1.81
CA GLY A 42 0.48 -1.43 -1.49
C GLY A 42 -0.24 -1.87 -2.76
N VAL A 43 -0.92 -3.02 -2.70
CA VAL A 43 -1.86 -3.43 -3.73
C VAL A 43 -3.26 -3.12 -3.22
N THR A 44 -4.09 -2.51 -4.06
CA THR A 44 -5.50 -2.24 -3.80
C THR A 44 -6.33 -2.70 -4.99
N VAL A 45 -7.64 -2.74 -4.83
CA VAL A 45 -8.59 -3.19 -5.86
C VAL A 45 -9.58 -2.08 -6.10
N ASP A 46 -9.83 -1.74 -7.36
CA ASP A 46 -10.86 -0.77 -7.70
C ASP A 46 -12.27 -1.37 -7.62
N ARG A 47 -13.29 -0.52 -7.84
CA ARG A 47 -14.70 -0.92 -7.79
C ARG A 47 -15.08 -1.97 -8.86
N GLU A 48 -14.24 -2.17 -9.88
CA GLU A 48 -14.45 -3.14 -10.96
C GLU A 48 -13.70 -4.46 -10.72
N GLY A 49 -12.95 -4.57 -9.62
CA GLY A 49 -12.18 -5.77 -9.28
C GLY A 49 -10.79 -5.81 -9.91
N LYS A 50 -10.32 -4.73 -10.55
CA LYS A 50 -8.97 -4.65 -11.10
C LYS A 50 -7.97 -4.33 -9.99
N PHE A 51 -6.85 -5.04 -9.99
CA PHE A 51 -5.73 -4.79 -9.07
C PHE A 51 -4.90 -3.60 -9.51
N TRP A 52 -4.53 -2.79 -8.54
CA TRP A 52 -3.65 -1.64 -8.69
C TRP A 52 -2.51 -1.73 -7.69
N TRP A 53 -1.29 -1.66 -8.19
CA TRP A 53 -0.09 -1.59 -7.36
C TRP A 53 0.32 -0.12 -7.24
N PHE A 54 0.51 0.38 -6.03
CA PHE A 54 1.05 1.70 -5.72
C PHE A 54 2.34 1.53 -4.94
N GLY A 55 3.26 2.49 -5.00
CA GLY A 55 4.63 2.30 -4.54
C GLY A 55 5.52 3.50 -4.87
N GLU A 56 6.66 3.52 -4.21
CA GLU A 56 7.71 4.52 -4.37
C GLU A 56 8.42 4.31 -5.72
N TYR A 57 8.60 5.40 -6.46
CA TYR A 57 9.48 5.39 -7.62
C TYR A 57 10.88 5.77 -7.18
N LYS A 58 11.83 4.87 -7.36
CA LYS A 58 13.24 5.09 -7.00
C LYS A 58 14.08 5.11 -8.27
N PRO A 59 14.31 6.29 -8.89
CA PRO A 59 15.19 6.36 -10.03
C PRO A 59 16.61 5.98 -9.61
N GLN A 60 17.32 5.30 -10.51
CA GLN A 60 18.71 4.93 -10.28
C GLN A 60 19.52 6.21 -10.03
N ASP A 61 20.33 6.21 -8.97
CA ASP A 61 21.19 7.32 -8.50
C ASP A 61 20.50 8.49 -7.75
N GLN A 62 19.25 8.36 -7.29
CA GLN A 62 18.63 9.32 -6.37
C GLN A 62 18.21 8.72 -5.03
N VAL A 63 18.36 9.53 -3.98
CA VAL A 63 17.80 9.27 -2.65
C VAL A 63 16.35 9.77 -2.65
N GLU A 64 15.39 8.85 -2.59
CA GLU A 64 13.98 9.06 -2.21
C GLU A 64 13.27 10.26 -2.90
N ALA A 65 12.83 10.11 -4.16
CA ALA A 65 12.00 11.11 -4.83
C ALA A 65 10.85 10.50 -5.65
N ALA A 66 9.62 10.92 -5.30
CA ALA A 66 8.33 10.66 -5.92
C ALA A 66 7.76 9.22 -5.78
N ALA A 67 6.46 9.11 -5.51
CA ALA A 67 5.70 7.90 -5.78
C ALA A 67 5.27 7.95 -7.24
N SER A 68 5.68 6.96 -8.02
CA SER A 68 5.08 6.69 -9.32
C SER A 68 4.98 5.19 -9.44
N VAL A 69 3.76 4.69 -9.53
CA VAL A 69 3.52 3.38 -10.11
C VAL A 69 2.71 3.61 -11.35
N SER A 70 3.12 2.94 -12.42
CA SER A 70 2.58 2.77 -13.78
C SER A 70 1.13 3.22 -14.10
N ILE A 71 0.68 4.38 -13.61
CA ILE A 71 -0.43 5.27 -14.03
C ILE A 71 -0.82 6.30 -12.94
N ALA A 72 -0.41 6.19 -11.67
CA ALA A 72 -0.71 7.21 -10.65
C ALA A 72 0.44 8.17 -10.40
N LEU A 73 0.21 9.46 -10.69
CA LEU A 73 1.17 10.54 -10.52
C LEU A 73 0.75 11.43 -9.36
N MET A 74 1.65 11.58 -8.39
CA MET A 74 1.57 12.61 -7.36
C MET A 74 2.98 13.13 -7.03
N THR A 75 3.13 14.44 -7.01
CA THR A 75 4.31 15.12 -6.45
C THR A 75 3.91 15.76 -5.13
N SER A 76 4.56 15.37 -4.03
CA SER A 76 4.34 16.01 -2.73
C SER A 76 5.10 17.33 -2.66
N GLN A 77 4.43 18.37 -2.14
CA GLN A 77 5.09 19.65 -1.81
C GLN A 77 5.91 19.56 -0.50
N TYR A 78 5.75 18.48 0.28
CA TYR A 78 6.29 18.31 1.63
C TYR A 78 7.46 17.32 1.74
N GLY A 79 7.98 16.82 0.62
CA GLY A 79 9.13 15.91 0.59
C GLY A 79 8.80 14.53 0.04
N SER A 80 9.45 13.49 0.57
CA SER A 80 9.37 12.12 0.04
C SER A 80 7.99 11.51 0.31
N ILE A 81 7.45 10.80 -0.69
CA ILE A 81 6.26 9.96 -0.54
C ILE A 81 6.76 8.56 -0.27
N THR A 82 6.64 8.07 0.95
CA THR A 82 7.07 6.71 1.30
C THR A 82 5.90 5.86 1.77
N ARG A 83 5.95 4.57 1.44
CA ARG A 83 4.91 3.57 1.74
C ARG A 83 3.49 4.00 1.35
N PRO A 84 3.23 4.50 0.13
CA PRO A 84 1.89 4.93 -0.25
C PRO A 84 0.89 3.77 -0.14
N LYS A 85 -0.33 4.11 0.31
CA LYS A 85 -1.50 3.22 0.39
C LYS A 85 -2.69 3.98 -0.18
N VAL A 86 -3.49 3.30 -1.00
CA VAL A 86 -4.67 3.88 -1.64
C VAL A 86 -5.91 3.11 -1.25
N ILE A 87 -6.92 3.85 -0.77
CA ILE A 87 -8.24 3.34 -0.43
C ILE A 87 -9.33 4.18 -1.11
N TYR A 88 -10.54 3.64 -1.20
CA TYR A 88 -11.71 4.40 -1.63
C TYR A 88 -12.54 4.77 -0.41
N SER A 89 -12.72 6.06 -0.17
CA SER A 89 -13.65 6.58 0.85
C SER A 89 -15.05 6.65 0.23
N LYS A 90 -16.00 5.97 0.88
CA LYS A 90 -17.41 6.02 0.49
C LYS A 90 -18.04 7.35 0.86
N GLU A 91 -17.62 7.93 1.98
CA GLU A 91 -18.14 9.21 2.45
C GLU A 91 -17.78 10.37 1.52
N LEU A 92 -16.55 10.41 1.03
CA LEU A 92 -16.08 11.43 0.10
C LEU A 92 -16.37 11.11 -1.38
N ASP A 93 -16.80 9.88 -1.68
CA ASP A 93 -16.87 9.30 -3.04
C ASP A 93 -15.56 9.54 -3.84
N LYS A 94 -14.43 9.33 -3.18
CA LYS A 94 -13.08 9.61 -3.71
C LYS A 94 -12.10 8.53 -3.31
N TYR A 95 -11.04 8.41 -4.09
CA TYR A 95 -9.84 7.67 -3.69
C TYR A 95 -8.95 8.55 -2.83
N GLU A 96 -8.46 8.00 -1.72
CA GLU A 96 -7.51 8.63 -0.82
C GLU A 96 -6.16 7.92 -0.92
N MET A 97 -5.11 8.69 -1.16
CA MET A 97 -3.73 8.25 -1.03
C MET A 97 -3.18 8.75 0.30
N TRP A 98 -2.73 7.80 1.12
CA TRP A 98 -2.08 8.03 2.39
C TRP A 98 -0.63 7.58 2.32
N TRP A 99 0.28 8.29 2.97
CA TRP A 99 1.70 7.93 2.98
C TRP A 99 2.41 8.42 4.24
N HIS A 100 3.60 7.87 4.48
CA HIS A 100 4.54 8.44 5.43
C HIS A 100 5.21 9.67 4.80
N ALA A 101 4.82 10.85 5.28
CA ALA A 101 5.32 12.13 4.84
C ALA A 101 6.52 12.56 5.69
N ASP A 102 7.65 12.76 5.03
CA ASP A 102 8.85 13.28 5.69
C ASP A 102 9.61 14.22 4.76
N ASN A 103 10.44 15.06 5.38
CA ASN A 103 11.38 15.91 4.65
C ASN A 103 12.80 15.33 4.68
N SER A 104 13.71 15.86 3.88
CA SER A 104 15.09 15.39 3.79
C SER A 104 15.89 15.50 5.10
N ALA A 105 15.33 16.17 6.13
CA ALA A 105 15.93 16.30 7.45
C ALA A 105 15.34 15.34 8.49
N TYR A 106 14.41 14.45 8.11
CA TYR A 106 13.70 13.53 9.01
C TYR A 106 13.07 14.24 10.23
N GLY A 107 12.52 15.44 10.00
CA GLY A 107 12.10 16.32 11.08
C GLY A 107 10.67 16.06 11.58
N PRO A 108 9.65 16.13 10.69
CA PRO A 108 8.27 16.12 11.13
C PRO A 108 7.65 14.71 11.25
N ILE A 109 8.09 13.70 10.48
CA ILE A 109 7.56 12.32 10.45
C ILE A 109 6.03 12.24 10.63
N LEU A 110 5.29 12.49 9.55
CA LEU A 110 3.84 12.72 9.54
C LEU A 110 3.08 11.77 8.60
N GLN A 111 1.75 11.91 8.58
CA GLN A 111 0.87 11.26 7.60
C GLN A 111 0.44 12.28 6.54
N GLY A 112 0.71 11.99 5.28
CA GLY A 112 0.18 12.77 4.18
C GLY A 112 -1.14 12.21 3.67
N LEU A 113 -2.01 13.10 3.18
CA LEU A 113 -3.28 12.78 2.54
C LEU A 113 -3.41 13.52 1.20
N ALA A 114 -3.84 12.80 0.16
CA ALA A 114 -4.20 13.33 -1.14
C ALA A 114 -5.44 12.59 -1.67
N THR A 115 -6.25 13.23 -2.50
CA THR A 115 -7.50 12.63 -3.02
C THR A 115 -7.59 12.67 -4.54
N SER A 116 -8.35 11.76 -5.13
CA SER A 116 -8.67 11.75 -6.56
C SER A 116 -10.06 11.16 -6.82
N ASP A 117 -10.71 11.59 -7.89
CA ASP A 117 -11.96 10.99 -8.36
C ASP A 117 -11.72 9.63 -9.07
N THR A 118 -10.48 9.35 -9.48
CA THR A 118 -10.12 8.07 -10.10
C THR A 118 -8.95 7.42 -9.38
N ILE A 119 -8.91 6.09 -9.34
CA ILE A 119 -7.85 5.35 -8.66
C ILE A 119 -6.47 5.64 -9.27
N SER A 120 -6.44 5.87 -10.58
CA SER A 120 -5.27 6.25 -11.36
C SER A 120 -4.78 7.68 -11.08
N GLY A 121 -5.52 8.49 -10.32
CA GLY A 121 -5.17 9.89 -10.16
C GLY A 121 -5.51 10.75 -11.39
N PRO A 122 -4.90 11.94 -11.53
CA PRO A 122 -3.91 12.50 -10.61
C PRO A 122 -4.50 12.74 -9.22
N TYR A 123 -3.65 12.63 -8.19
CA TYR A 123 -4.05 12.92 -6.81
C TYR A 123 -3.77 14.38 -6.48
N THR A 124 -4.72 15.01 -5.80
CA THR A 124 -4.64 16.38 -5.30
C THR A 124 -4.30 16.34 -3.82
N PHE A 125 -3.20 16.98 -3.44
CA PHE A 125 -2.78 17.12 -2.05
C PHE A 125 -3.88 17.74 -1.19
N VAL A 126 -4.13 17.17 -0.01
CA VAL A 126 -5.09 17.68 0.97
C VAL A 126 -4.35 18.24 2.19
N ASP A 127 -3.60 17.40 2.91
CA ASP A 127 -2.95 17.81 4.15
C ASP A 127 -1.75 16.91 4.52
N VAL A 128 -0.93 17.37 5.47
CA VAL A 128 0.05 16.57 6.20
C VAL A 128 -0.20 16.75 7.71
N THR A 129 -0.52 15.66 8.42
CA THR A 129 -0.96 15.71 9.82
C THR A 129 -0.10 14.85 10.75
N ALA A 130 0.02 15.32 11.99
CA ALA A 130 0.53 14.52 13.11
C ALA A 130 -0.67 13.81 13.75
N PRO A 131 -0.89 12.50 13.51
CA PRO A 131 -2.05 11.80 14.07
C PRO A 131 -1.98 11.86 15.59
N LEU A 132 -3.04 12.29 16.26
CA LEU A 132 -3.08 12.51 17.72
C LEU A 132 -1.99 13.47 18.26
N GLY A 133 -1.40 14.33 17.42
CA GLY A 133 -0.24 15.14 17.78
C GLY A 133 1.05 14.31 18.00
N ASN A 134 1.05 13.04 17.62
CA ASN A 134 2.18 12.12 17.67
C ASN A 134 2.89 12.01 16.31
N TRP A 135 4.03 11.32 16.32
CA TRP A 135 4.78 11.01 15.13
C TRP A 135 4.16 9.84 14.35
N SER A 136 4.39 9.82 13.04
CA SER A 136 4.03 8.73 12.15
C SER A 136 5.13 8.50 11.12
N GLN A 137 5.86 7.40 11.30
CA GLN A 137 6.91 6.95 10.40
C GLN A 137 6.35 5.86 9.49
N ASP A 138 6.88 4.62 9.55
CA ASP A 138 6.43 3.52 8.71
C ASP A 138 4.91 3.32 8.75
N PHE A 139 4.29 3.35 7.57
CA PHE A 139 2.86 3.48 7.39
C PHE A 139 2.24 2.30 6.60
N GLY A 140 1.03 1.92 6.99
CA GLY A 140 0.18 0.95 6.34
C GLY A 140 -1.30 1.30 6.50
N ILE A 141 -2.16 0.64 5.72
CA ILE A 141 -3.62 0.70 5.87
C ILE A 141 -4.17 -0.72 5.89
N PHE A 142 -5.18 -0.93 6.72
CA PHE A 142 -6.00 -2.13 6.75
C PHE A 142 -7.47 -1.74 6.52
N ILE A 143 -8.16 -2.48 5.66
CA ILE A 143 -9.61 -2.36 5.47
C ILE A 143 -10.23 -3.65 5.98
N ASP A 144 -11.12 -3.55 6.96
CA ASP A 144 -11.86 -4.70 7.45
C ASP A 144 -13.02 -5.00 6.50
N TYR A 145 -13.00 -6.15 5.84
CA TYR A 145 -14.06 -6.51 4.90
C TYR A 145 -15.39 -6.90 5.56
N LYS A 146 -15.42 -7.06 6.89
CA LYS A 146 -16.62 -7.45 7.63
C LYS A 146 -17.50 -6.25 7.97
N ASP A 147 -16.91 -5.10 8.28
CA ASP A 147 -17.65 -3.87 8.62
C ASP A 147 -17.41 -2.72 7.63
N GLY A 148 -16.35 -2.81 6.82
CA GLY A 148 -15.98 -1.82 5.82
C GLY A 148 -15.14 -0.66 6.35
N HIS A 149 -14.74 -0.67 7.63
CA HIS A 149 -13.90 0.39 8.20
C HIS A 149 -12.46 0.30 7.72
N SER A 150 -11.83 1.47 7.60
CA SER A 150 -10.41 1.60 7.26
C SER A 150 -9.61 2.04 8.48
N TYR A 151 -8.42 1.47 8.63
CA TYR A 151 -7.52 1.70 9.76
C TYR A 151 -6.13 2.07 9.26
N SER A 152 -5.58 3.17 9.78
CA SER A 152 -4.17 3.51 9.61
C SER A 152 -3.33 2.71 10.58
N LEU A 153 -2.22 2.18 10.09
CA LEU A 153 -1.24 1.42 10.85
C LEU A 153 0.07 2.19 10.79
N TYR A 154 0.63 2.60 11.93
CA TYR A 154 1.86 3.38 11.89
C TYR A 154 2.76 3.21 13.10
N SER A 155 4.07 3.26 12.85
CA SER A 155 5.09 3.33 13.92
C SER A 155 5.30 4.78 14.38
N ASN A 156 5.40 5.00 15.69
CA ASN A 156 5.46 6.33 16.30
C ASN A 156 6.91 6.86 16.46
N GLY A 157 7.69 6.74 15.38
CA GLY A 157 9.06 7.23 15.29
C GLY A 157 10.10 6.40 16.05
N ASP A 158 11.36 6.87 16.06
CA ASP A 158 12.53 6.12 16.56
C ASP A 158 12.94 6.45 18.00
N ARG A 159 12.31 7.47 18.59
CA ARG A 159 12.60 7.89 19.95
C ARG A 159 12.18 6.81 20.93
N LYS A 160 12.92 6.65 22.04
CA LYS A 160 12.61 5.64 23.07
C LYS A 160 11.18 5.77 23.60
N GLU A 161 10.69 7.01 23.67
CA GLU A 161 9.35 7.37 24.11
C GLU A 161 8.27 7.02 23.07
N GLY A 162 8.62 6.83 21.80
CA GLY A 162 7.71 6.63 20.66
C GLY A 162 7.72 5.23 20.03
N ARG A 163 8.36 4.23 20.65
CA ARG A 163 8.51 2.84 20.12
C ARG A 163 7.22 2.01 20.06
N ASP A 164 6.11 2.63 19.73
CA ASP A 164 4.79 2.05 19.65
C ASP A 164 4.35 1.92 18.20
N VAL A 165 3.49 0.94 17.94
CA VAL A 165 2.73 0.87 16.68
C VAL A 165 1.26 1.04 16.99
N TYR A 166 0.61 1.96 16.28
CA TYR A 166 -0.80 2.28 16.44
C TYR A 166 -1.64 1.63 15.33
N ILE A 167 -2.81 1.15 15.72
CA ILE A 167 -3.95 0.89 14.82
C ILE A 167 -4.99 1.96 15.15
N ARG A 168 -5.24 2.86 14.20
CA ARG A 168 -6.17 3.98 14.36
C ARG A 168 -7.24 3.93 13.31
N LEU A 169 -8.50 4.07 13.70
CA LEU A 169 -9.63 4.22 12.79
C LEU A 169 -9.44 5.49 11.93
N ILE A 170 -9.52 5.35 10.61
CA ILE A 170 -9.49 6.49 9.69
C ILE A 170 -10.90 7.11 9.69
N ASN A 171 -11.00 8.33 10.21
CA ASN A 171 -12.22 9.10 10.12
C ASN A 171 -12.27 9.77 8.74
N GLU A 172 -13.23 9.37 7.90
CA GLU A 172 -13.32 9.69 6.48
C GLU A 172 -13.64 11.18 6.17
N THR A 173 -13.82 12.04 7.18
CA THR A 173 -14.10 13.48 7.00
C THR A 173 -12.93 14.41 7.33
N GLY A 174 -11.82 13.90 7.88
CA GLY A 174 -10.71 14.75 8.35
C GLY A 174 -11.08 15.72 9.49
N THR A 175 -12.23 15.56 10.15
CA THR A 175 -12.68 16.46 11.24
C THR A 175 -13.08 15.75 12.54
N GLY A 176 -13.23 14.43 12.53
CA GLY A 176 -13.61 13.67 13.72
C GLY A 176 -12.41 13.11 14.47
N LEU A 177 -12.56 13.00 15.79
CA LEU A 177 -11.53 12.55 16.73
C LEU A 177 -10.91 11.23 16.30
N ASP A 178 -9.58 11.19 16.31
CA ASP A 178 -8.77 9.99 16.09
C ASP A 178 -9.07 8.96 17.19
N GLU A 179 -9.59 7.78 16.80
CA GLU A 179 -9.73 6.66 17.73
C GLU A 179 -8.58 5.66 17.56
N VAL A 180 -7.82 5.43 18.64
CA VAL A 180 -6.85 4.33 18.71
C VAL A 180 -7.59 3.06 19.10
N VAL A 181 -7.67 2.13 18.15
CA VAL A 181 -8.34 0.83 18.33
C VAL A 181 -7.40 -0.17 18.99
N HIS A 182 -6.10 -0.06 18.69
CA HIS A 182 -5.08 -0.88 19.34
C HIS A 182 -3.72 -0.19 19.32
N ARG A 183 -2.87 -0.58 20.28
CA ARG A 183 -1.50 -0.11 20.38
C ARG A 183 -0.59 -1.27 20.76
N PHE A 184 0.48 -1.48 19.99
CA PHE A 184 1.58 -2.36 20.35
C PHE A 184 2.65 -1.55 21.06
N ASP A 185 2.72 -1.68 22.37
CA ASP A 185 3.57 -0.85 23.22
C ASP A 185 5.04 -1.28 23.23
N LYS A 186 5.93 -0.35 22.89
CA LYS A 186 7.39 -0.45 23.14
C LYS A 186 8.10 -1.67 22.56
N PHE A 187 7.61 -2.23 21.46
CA PHE A 187 8.26 -3.35 20.76
C PHE A 187 9.32 -2.94 19.73
N ASP A 188 9.45 -1.64 19.42
CA ASP A 188 10.40 -1.13 18.42
C ASP A 188 10.19 -1.79 17.05
N LEU A 189 8.93 -1.74 16.60
CA LEU A 189 8.44 -2.35 15.35
C LEU A 189 8.15 -1.29 14.29
N GLU A 190 8.19 -1.71 13.03
CA GLU A 190 7.94 -0.92 11.83
C GLU A 190 7.28 -1.77 10.71
N ALA A 191 7.09 -1.18 9.53
CA ALA A 191 6.45 -1.78 8.36
C ALA A 191 5.13 -2.54 8.66
N PRO A 192 4.15 -1.93 9.35
CA PRO A 192 2.97 -2.68 9.81
C PRO A 192 2.01 -3.04 8.66
N THR A 193 1.49 -4.26 8.71
CA THR A 193 0.39 -4.73 7.87
C THR A 193 -0.50 -5.72 8.62
N ILE A 194 -1.77 -5.81 8.23
CA ILE A 194 -2.73 -6.76 8.77
C ILE A 194 -3.30 -7.59 7.63
N ILE A 195 -3.33 -8.91 7.83
CA ILE A 195 -4.04 -9.85 6.97
C ILE A 195 -5.28 -10.33 7.72
N GLN A 196 -6.44 -10.19 7.10
CA GLN A 196 -7.69 -10.70 7.63
C GLN A 196 -8.04 -12.05 6.99
N THR A 197 -8.61 -12.92 7.80
CA THR A 197 -9.24 -14.18 7.41
C THR A 197 -10.63 -14.24 8.03
N ASP A 198 -11.44 -15.21 7.61
CA ASP A 198 -12.81 -15.36 8.13
C ASP A 198 -12.85 -15.43 9.66
N ASN A 199 -11.81 -16.02 10.27
CA ASN A 199 -11.77 -16.32 11.70
C ASN A 199 -10.78 -15.46 12.50
N SER A 200 -9.89 -14.69 11.86
CA SER A 200 -8.76 -14.05 12.58
C SER A 200 -8.14 -12.89 11.81
N TYR A 201 -7.44 -12.03 12.55
CA TYR A 201 -6.56 -10.98 12.04
C TYR A 201 -5.11 -11.34 12.40
N TYR A 202 -4.19 -11.14 11.45
CA TYR A 202 -2.76 -11.38 11.63
C TYR A 202 -2.00 -10.08 11.42
N ALA A 203 -1.47 -9.50 12.49
CA ALA A 203 -0.59 -8.35 12.41
C ALA A 203 0.86 -8.81 12.14
N LEU A 204 1.46 -8.26 11.10
CA LEU A 204 2.81 -8.55 10.64
C LEU A 204 3.62 -7.25 10.65
N MET A 205 4.81 -7.30 11.25
CA MET A 205 5.68 -6.13 11.43
C MET A 205 7.15 -6.58 11.44
N SER A 206 8.06 -5.69 11.03
CA SER A 206 9.50 -5.90 11.18
C SER A 206 10.04 -5.19 12.41
N HIS A 207 11.19 -5.62 12.91
CA HIS A 207 11.96 -4.81 13.85
C HIS A 207 12.65 -3.66 13.13
N LYS A 208 12.98 -2.60 13.87
CA LYS A 208 13.75 -1.45 13.35
C LYS A 208 15.22 -1.78 13.18
N THR A 209 15.59 -2.24 11.98
CA THR A 209 17.00 -2.51 11.61
C THR A 209 17.43 -1.72 10.37
N SER A 210 16.77 -0.60 10.11
CA SER A 210 16.94 0.19 8.89
C SER A 210 16.74 -0.70 7.65
N TYR A 211 17.49 -0.49 6.57
CA TYR A 211 17.37 -1.28 5.34
C TYR A 211 17.85 -2.73 5.46
N ARG A 212 18.39 -3.16 6.61
CA ARG A 212 18.80 -4.56 6.80
C ARG A 212 17.56 -5.41 7.06
N PRO A 213 17.37 -6.53 6.34
CA PRO A 213 16.26 -7.43 6.61
C PRO A 213 16.40 -8.08 7.99
N ASN A 214 15.26 -8.35 8.63
CA ASN A 214 15.16 -9.07 9.90
C ASN A 214 14.03 -10.11 9.85
N SER A 215 13.99 -10.99 10.84
CA SER A 215 12.87 -11.92 11.01
C SER A 215 11.59 -11.15 11.33
N MET A 216 10.62 -11.24 10.44
CA MET A 216 9.30 -10.64 10.64
C MET A 216 8.62 -11.28 11.86
N SER A 217 8.02 -10.45 12.72
CA SER A 217 7.39 -10.90 13.96
C SER A 217 5.88 -11.09 13.75
N PRO A 218 5.36 -12.32 13.68
CA PRO A 218 3.93 -12.55 13.69
C PRO A 218 3.42 -12.41 15.12
N ASN A 219 2.68 -11.33 15.43
CA ASN A 219 2.02 -11.26 16.73
C ASN A 219 0.72 -12.08 16.67
N LYS A 220 0.74 -13.25 17.30
CA LYS A 220 -0.42 -14.14 17.39
C LYS A 220 -1.16 -13.85 18.70
N ASN A 221 -1.99 -12.82 18.73
CA ASN A 221 -2.89 -12.58 19.86
C ASN A 221 -4.36 -12.85 19.49
N ARG A 222 -5.06 -13.40 20.50
CA ARG A 222 -6.45 -13.91 20.56
C ARG A 222 -7.48 -12.94 19.98
N PRO A 223 -8.68 -13.43 19.57
CA PRO A 223 -9.68 -12.63 18.88
C PRO A 223 -9.95 -11.30 19.58
N LEU A 224 -9.94 -10.24 18.78
CA LEU A 224 -10.46 -8.92 19.12
C LEU A 224 -11.95 -9.01 19.43
#